data_AF-A0A6H9Q6N8-F1
#
_entry.id   AF-A0A6H9Q6N8-F1
#
_cell.length_a   1.000
_cell.length_b   1.000
_cell.length_c   1.000
_cell.angle_alpha   90.00
_cell.angle_beta   90.00
_cell.angle_gamma   90.00
#
_symmetry.space_group_name_H-M   'P 1'
#
loop_
_entity.id
_entity.type
_entity.pdbx_description
1 polymer ?
#
loop_
_entity_poly.entity_id
_entity_poly.type
_entity_poly.pdbx_seq_one_letter_code
_entity_poly.pdbx_strand_id
1 'polypeptide(L)'
;MKRVEGTSGIRLIECVSPARNRWRIRWDVQEREDGSASYMEEGFIGKPGPDTIKSVITGWYNDQTDREILSGFVYEDMPVWLSSENQFNYKAAYDLAVQTGGAMLPVTFKFGTDEEPQYRTFENLEELTDFYTKAMKHIQDTLADGWRKKDAFDPEDYRVE
;
A
#
# COMPACT_ATOMS: atom_id res chain seq x y z
N MET A 1 5.74 -4.41 14.98
CA MET A 1 5.11 -5.31 13.98
C MET A 1 6.15 -6.05 13.14
N LYS A 2 5.92 -7.31 12.79
CA LYS A 2 6.75 -8.09 11.84
C LYS A 2 5.93 -9.16 11.12
N ARG A 3 6.33 -9.58 9.90
CA ARG A 3 5.78 -10.78 9.25
C ARG A 3 6.46 -12.03 9.82
N VAL A 4 5.68 -13.09 10.05
CA VAL A 4 6.14 -14.35 10.64
C VAL A 4 5.57 -15.52 9.82
N GLU A 5 6.38 -16.56 9.63
CA GLU A 5 5.97 -17.85 9.07
C GLU A 5 5.37 -18.75 10.15
N GLY A 6 4.27 -19.43 9.83
CA GLY A 6 3.52 -20.28 10.74
C GLY A 6 2.61 -21.26 10.01
N THR A 7 1.51 -21.64 10.65
CA THR A 7 0.52 -22.60 10.13
C THR A 7 -0.83 -21.94 9.92
N SER A 8 -1.67 -22.53 9.07
CA SER A 8 -3.09 -22.15 8.93
C SER A 8 -3.86 -22.34 10.23
N GLY A 9 -5.00 -21.63 10.38
CA GLY A 9 -5.91 -21.79 11.52
C GLY A 9 -5.38 -21.31 12.88
N ILE A 10 -4.40 -20.40 12.90
CA ILE A 10 -3.91 -19.79 14.14
C ILE A 10 -4.95 -18.89 14.79
N ARG A 11 -4.82 -18.66 16.10
CA ARG A 11 -5.62 -17.64 16.80
C ARG A 11 -5.09 -16.24 16.48
N LEU A 12 -5.99 -15.34 16.10
CA LEU A 12 -5.66 -13.95 15.78
C LEU A 12 -5.37 -13.11 17.01
N ILE A 13 -5.80 -13.54 18.20
CA ILE A 13 -5.36 -13.00 19.50
C ILE A 13 -4.98 -14.13 20.45
N GLU A 14 -3.89 -13.97 21.20
CA GLU A 14 -3.41 -15.01 22.10
C GLU A 14 -2.64 -14.45 23.31
N CYS A 15 -2.87 -15.01 24.49
CA CYS A 15 -2.02 -14.78 25.66
C CYS A 15 -0.81 -15.71 25.60
N VAL A 16 0.35 -15.16 25.22
CA VAL A 16 1.60 -15.93 25.06
C VAL A 16 2.36 -16.11 26.37
N SER A 17 2.06 -15.32 27.41
CA SER A 17 2.63 -15.50 28.75
C SER A 17 1.72 -14.90 29.82
N PRO A 18 0.93 -15.73 30.54
CA PRO A 18 0.07 -15.26 31.63
C PRO A 18 0.86 -14.57 32.75
N ALA A 19 1.99 -15.16 33.17
CA ALA A 19 2.83 -14.62 34.24
C ALA A 19 3.40 -13.23 33.94
N ARG A 20 3.59 -12.89 32.65
CA ARG A 20 4.11 -11.59 32.20
C ARG A 20 3.03 -10.73 31.55
N ASN A 21 1.77 -11.17 31.59
CA ASN A 21 0.65 -10.56 30.89
C ASN A 21 0.97 -10.19 29.43
N ARG A 22 1.66 -11.08 28.70
CA ARG A 22 2.02 -10.83 27.30
C ARG A 22 0.97 -11.39 26.37
N TRP A 23 0.54 -10.54 25.47
CA TRP A 23 -0.44 -10.84 24.44
C TRP A 23 0.16 -10.62 23.06
N ARG A 24 -0.49 -11.19 22.07
CA ARG A 24 -0.10 -11.07 20.68
C ARG A 24 -1.35 -11.02 19.82
N ILE A 25 -1.32 -10.18 18.79
CA ILE A 25 -2.31 -10.21 17.72
C ILE A 25 -1.65 -10.57 16.40
N ARG A 26 -2.44 -11.16 15.51
CA ARG A 26 -2.03 -11.56 14.16
C ARG A 26 -3.06 -11.05 13.14
N TRP A 27 -2.62 -10.62 11.97
CA TRP A 27 -3.49 -10.15 10.89
C TRP A 27 -2.83 -10.39 9.53
N ASP A 28 -3.55 -10.07 8.46
CA ASP A 28 -3.09 -10.27 7.07
C ASP A 28 -2.66 -11.75 6.86
N VAL A 29 -3.47 -12.71 7.32
CA VAL A 29 -3.13 -14.12 7.22
C VAL A 29 -3.16 -14.56 5.76
N GLN A 30 -2.03 -15.07 5.28
CA GLN A 30 -1.85 -15.58 3.92
C GLN A 30 -1.56 -17.07 4.02
N GLU A 31 -2.60 -17.89 3.85
CA GLU A 31 -2.51 -19.34 3.88
C GLU A 31 -2.00 -19.89 2.54
N ARG A 32 -1.25 -20.99 2.61
CA ARG A 32 -0.72 -21.71 1.45
C ARG A 32 -1.33 -23.10 1.37
N GLU A 33 -1.33 -23.70 0.18
CA GLU A 33 -1.95 -25.00 -0.07
C GLU A 33 -1.33 -26.15 0.73
N ASP A 34 -0.08 -26.00 1.18
CA ASP A 34 0.64 -26.98 2.00
C ASP A 34 0.29 -26.93 3.50
N GLY A 35 -0.66 -26.07 3.90
CA GLY A 35 -1.06 -25.86 5.30
C GLY A 35 -0.15 -24.90 6.08
N SER A 36 0.90 -24.35 5.45
CA SER A 36 1.65 -23.24 6.01
C SER A 36 0.91 -21.92 5.82
N ALA A 37 1.23 -20.92 6.63
CA ALA A 37 0.72 -19.58 6.48
C ALA A 37 1.77 -18.54 6.86
N SER A 38 1.62 -17.31 6.39
CA SER A 38 2.35 -16.17 6.91
C SER A 38 1.40 -15.10 7.38
N TYR A 39 1.75 -14.39 8.45
CA TYR A 39 0.91 -13.34 9.04
C TYR A 39 1.76 -12.22 9.63
N MET A 40 1.17 -11.03 9.71
CA MET A 40 1.71 -9.93 10.48
C MET A 40 1.44 -10.17 11.97
N GLU A 41 2.38 -9.74 12.81
CA GLU A 41 2.36 -10.01 14.24
C GLU A 41 2.82 -8.80 15.06
N GLU A 42 2.12 -8.53 16.16
CA GLU A 42 2.52 -7.55 17.18
C GLU A 42 2.23 -8.06 18.59
N GLY A 43 3.17 -7.79 19.51
CA GLY A 43 3.08 -8.16 20.92
C GLY A 43 2.71 -6.98 21.80
N PHE A 44 1.93 -7.25 22.84
CA PHE A 44 1.41 -6.27 23.80
C PHE A 44 1.71 -6.71 25.23
N ILE A 45 1.86 -5.73 26.13
CA ILE A 45 1.80 -5.94 27.58
C ILE A 45 0.37 -5.56 28.01
N GLY A 46 -0.38 -6.52 28.54
CA GLY A 46 -1.83 -6.41 28.71
C GLY A 46 -2.60 -6.85 27.48
N LYS A 47 -3.85 -7.29 27.69
CA LYS A 47 -4.77 -7.66 26.61
C LYS A 47 -5.16 -6.38 25.85
N PRO A 48 -4.84 -6.24 24.56
CA PRO A 48 -5.24 -5.06 23.79
C PRO A 48 -6.76 -5.02 23.65
N GLY A 49 -7.33 -3.82 23.74
CA GLY A 49 -8.76 -3.60 23.50
C GLY A 49 -9.09 -3.52 22.00
N PRO A 50 -10.36 -3.67 21.60
CA PRO A 50 -10.78 -3.67 20.20
C PRO A 50 -10.31 -2.44 19.41
N ASP A 51 -10.38 -1.24 20.00
CA ASP A 51 -9.93 -0.01 19.34
C ASP A 51 -8.42 0.01 19.10
N THR A 52 -7.63 -0.52 20.04
CA THR A 52 -6.17 -0.66 19.88
C THR A 52 -5.83 -1.60 18.74
N ILE A 53 -6.51 -2.75 18.69
CA ILE A 53 -6.32 -3.76 17.63
C ILE A 53 -6.67 -3.15 16.27
N LYS A 54 -7.83 -2.50 16.16
CA LYS A 54 -8.26 -1.82 14.94
C LYS A 54 -7.25 -0.76 14.50
N SER A 55 -6.80 0.09 15.41
CA SER A 55 -5.82 1.15 15.12
C SER A 55 -4.52 0.59 14.56
N VAL A 56 -3.98 -0.47 15.18
CA VAL A 56 -2.75 -1.14 14.73
C VAL A 56 -2.90 -1.74 13.33
N ILE A 57 -3.97 -2.50 13.10
CA ILE A 57 -4.18 -3.21 11.83
C ILE A 57 -4.46 -2.22 10.70
N THR A 58 -5.36 -1.27 10.92
CA THR A 58 -5.71 -0.26 9.91
C THR A 58 -4.55 0.69 9.61
N GLY A 59 -3.76 1.06 10.64
CA GLY A 59 -2.53 1.82 10.46
C GLY A 59 -1.52 1.09 9.59
N TRP A 60 -1.32 -0.21 9.83
CA TRP A 60 -0.43 -1.02 8.99
C TRP A 60 -0.89 -1.09 7.53
N TYR A 61 -2.19 -1.28 7.28
CA TYR A 61 -2.72 -1.30 5.91
C TYR A 61 -2.61 0.07 5.22
N ASN A 62 -2.80 1.18 5.95
CA ASN A 62 -2.54 2.51 5.40
C ASN A 62 -1.07 2.64 4.99
N ASP A 63 -0.13 2.26 5.85
CA ASP A 63 1.31 2.29 5.53
C ASP A 63 1.65 1.43 4.30
N GLN A 64 1.01 0.27 4.13
CA GLN A 64 1.23 -0.56 2.92
C GLN A 64 0.65 0.11 1.68
N THR A 65 -0.55 0.68 1.78
CA THR A 65 -1.22 1.38 0.68
C THR A 65 -0.39 2.59 0.24
N ASP A 66 0.11 3.38 1.18
CA ASP A 66 0.93 4.56 0.90
C ASP A 66 2.27 4.19 0.26
N ARG A 67 2.92 3.10 0.70
CA ARG A 67 4.15 2.60 0.06
C ARG A 67 3.91 2.09 -1.35
N GLU A 68 2.82 1.33 -1.56
CA GLU A 68 2.48 0.80 -2.88
C GLU A 68 2.13 1.93 -3.87
N ILE A 69 1.43 2.98 -3.41
CA ILE A 69 1.24 4.18 -4.21
C ILE A 69 2.59 4.84 -4.51
N LEU A 70 3.41 5.06 -3.49
CA LEU A 70 4.66 5.81 -3.63
C LEU A 70 5.63 5.18 -4.65
N SER A 71 5.78 3.85 -4.66
CA SER A 71 6.84 3.18 -5.42
C SER A 71 6.43 1.90 -6.17
N GLY A 72 5.16 1.50 -6.13
CA GLY A 72 4.68 0.27 -6.80
C GLY A 72 4.39 0.45 -8.29
N PHE A 73 4.33 1.69 -8.78
CA PHE A 73 3.99 1.97 -10.17
C PHE A 73 5.23 1.87 -11.09
N VAL A 74 5.09 1.11 -12.18
CA VAL A 74 6.08 0.97 -13.25
C VAL A 74 5.45 1.35 -14.57
N TYR A 75 6.14 2.18 -15.35
CA TYR A 75 5.70 2.63 -16.67
C TYR A 75 6.82 2.44 -17.67
N GLU A 76 6.57 1.71 -18.77
CA GLU A 76 7.61 1.38 -19.78
C GLU A 76 8.88 0.80 -19.14
N ASP A 77 8.72 -0.15 -18.21
CA ASP A 77 9.80 -0.76 -17.42
C ASP A 77 10.61 0.22 -16.52
N MET A 78 10.16 1.47 -16.39
CA MET A 78 10.74 2.47 -15.50
C MET A 78 9.94 2.56 -14.20
N PRO A 79 10.58 2.41 -13.03
CA PRO A 79 9.95 2.74 -11.75
C PRO A 79 9.55 4.21 -11.71
N VAL A 80 8.35 4.52 -11.22
CA VAL A 80 7.84 5.88 -11.10
C VAL A 80 7.46 6.17 -9.66
N TRP A 81 8.05 7.22 -9.10
CA TRP A 81 7.71 7.68 -7.76
C TRP A 81 6.44 8.53 -7.81
N LEU A 82 5.36 8.07 -7.18
CA LEU A 82 4.11 8.85 -7.07
C LEU A 82 4.04 9.57 -5.72
N SER A 83 5.07 10.33 -5.37
CA SER A 83 5.00 11.26 -4.24
C SER A 83 3.90 12.31 -4.48
N SER A 84 3.39 12.96 -3.43
CA SER A 84 2.38 14.01 -3.57
C SER A 84 2.84 15.13 -4.52
N GLU A 85 4.13 15.48 -4.49
CA GLU A 85 4.73 16.46 -5.38
C GLU A 85 4.75 15.97 -6.84
N ASN A 86 5.15 14.71 -7.08
CA ASN A 86 5.15 14.15 -8.42
C ASN A 86 3.72 14.01 -8.97
N GLN A 87 2.77 13.52 -8.17
CA GLN A 87 1.36 13.45 -8.56
C GLN A 87 0.81 14.84 -8.96
N PHE A 88 1.14 15.88 -8.18
CA PHE A 88 0.78 17.25 -8.51
C PHE A 88 1.42 17.71 -9.82
N ASN A 89 2.72 17.47 -10.01
CA ASN A 89 3.46 17.88 -11.21
C ASN A 89 2.93 17.17 -12.47
N TYR A 90 2.66 15.86 -12.40
CA TYR A 90 2.09 15.10 -13.51
C TYR A 90 0.70 15.61 -13.87
N LYS A 91 -0.14 15.86 -12.85
CA LYS A 91 -1.48 16.43 -13.07
C LYS A 91 -1.41 17.82 -13.69
N ALA A 92 -0.58 18.72 -13.17
CA ALA A 92 -0.46 20.08 -13.66
C ALA A 92 0.02 20.12 -15.11
N ALA A 93 1.02 19.31 -15.45
CA ALA A 93 1.52 19.17 -16.82
C ALA A 93 0.45 18.60 -17.77
N TYR A 94 -0.27 17.56 -17.33
CA TYR A 94 -1.36 16.97 -18.12
C TYR A 94 -2.49 17.96 -18.37
N ASP A 95 -3.02 18.58 -17.30
CA ASP A 95 -4.10 19.56 -17.39
C ASP A 95 -3.72 20.72 -18.33
N LEU A 96 -2.49 21.23 -18.20
CA LEU A 96 -2.02 22.34 -19.02
C LEU A 96 -1.82 21.93 -20.49
N ALA A 97 -1.30 20.74 -20.75
CA ALA A 97 -1.17 20.21 -22.11
C ALA A 97 -2.56 20.06 -22.76
N VAL A 98 -3.56 19.53 -22.05
CA VAL A 98 -4.94 19.41 -22.53
C VAL A 98 -5.56 20.78 -22.80
N GLN A 99 -5.45 21.72 -21.85
CA GLN A 99 -6.02 23.07 -21.97
C GLN A 99 -5.42 23.88 -23.12
N THR A 100 -4.15 23.64 -23.45
CA THR A 100 -3.44 24.36 -24.51
C THR A 100 -3.42 23.62 -25.85
N GLY A 101 -4.10 22.47 -25.96
CA GLY A 101 -4.07 21.65 -27.17
C GLY A 101 -2.67 21.13 -27.51
N GLY A 102 -1.83 20.89 -26.49
CA GLY A 102 -0.47 20.36 -26.63
C GLY A 102 0.63 21.41 -26.78
N ALA A 103 0.33 22.72 -26.69
CA ALA A 103 1.35 23.75 -26.85
C ALA A 103 2.44 23.75 -25.75
N MET A 104 2.17 23.09 -24.63
CA MET A 104 3.13 22.93 -23.52
C MET A 104 3.91 21.61 -23.57
N LEU A 105 3.82 20.90 -24.70
CA LEU A 105 4.65 19.75 -25.02
C LEU A 105 5.86 20.18 -25.85
N PRO A 106 7.00 19.46 -25.78
CA PRO A 106 7.20 18.26 -24.97
C PRO A 106 7.43 18.56 -23.48
N VAL A 107 7.11 17.58 -22.62
CA VAL A 107 7.42 17.64 -21.18
C VAL A 107 8.26 16.44 -20.78
N THR A 108 9.28 16.66 -19.95
CA THR A 108 10.16 15.59 -19.46
C THR A 108 9.94 15.36 -17.97
N PHE A 109 9.74 14.10 -17.58
CA PHE A 109 9.72 13.69 -16.18
C PHE A 109 10.93 12.82 -15.85
N LYS A 110 11.42 12.97 -14.61
CA LYS A 110 12.39 12.05 -14.01
C LYS A 110 11.63 10.86 -13.41
N PHE A 111 11.91 9.67 -13.91
CA PHE A 111 11.56 8.36 -13.39
C PHE A 111 12.85 7.66 -12.89
N GLY A 112 12.76 6.35 -12.65
CA GLY A 112 13.85 5.54 -12.13
C GLY A 112 14.05 5.71 -10.62
N THR A 113 15.14 5.16 -10.10
CA THR A 113 15.54 5.33 -8.69
C THR A 113 16.46 6.53 -8.53
N ASP A 114 16.87 6.82 -7.31
CA ASP A 114 17.85 7.88 -7.06
C ASP A 114 19.25 7.49 -7.57
N GLU A 115 19.56 6.19 -7.59
CA GLU A 115 20.80 5.64 -8.13
C GLU A 115 20.79 5.55 -9.65
N GLU A 116 19.65 5.18 -10.24
CA GLU A 116 19.47 4.99 -11.67
C GLU A 116 18.32 5.88 -12.20
N PRO A 117 18.55 7.20 -12.32
CA PRO A 117 17.54 8.13 -12.80
C PRO A 117 17.31 7.95 -14.31
N GLN A 118 16.05 7.90 -14.71
CA GLN A 118 15.64 7.76 -16.11
C GLN A 118 14.76 8.94 -16.50
N TYR A 119 14.98 9.54 -17.66
CA TYR A 119 14.21 10.71 -18.10
C TYR A 119 13.33 10.32 -19.28
N ARG A 120 12.01 10.48 -19.12
CA ARG A 120 11.02 10.22 -20.17
C ARG A 120 10.42 11.54 -20.63
N THR A 121 10.59 11.83 -21.91
CA THR A 121 9.99 12.98 -22.59
C THR A 121 8.72 12.56 -23.30
N PHE A 122 7.61 13.22 -23.03
CA PHE A 122 6.32 13.00 -23.69
C PHE A 122 6.13 14.03 -24.80
N GLU A 123 6.12 13.56 -26.05
CA GLU A 123 6.12 14.41 -27.25
C GLU A 123 4.71 14.87 -27.65
N ASN A 124 3.69 14.10 -27.29
CA ASN A 124 2.31 14.33 -27.71
C ASN A 124 1.32 14.04 -26.58
N LEU A 125 0.08 14.50 -26.77
CA LEU A 125 -0.98 14.34 -25.79
C LEU A 125 -1.37 12.88 -25.55
N GLU A 126 -1.22 12.02 -26.55
CA GLU A 126 -1.59 10.60 -26.45
C GLU A 126 -0.67 9.88 -25.47
N GLU A 127 0.65 10.03 -25.62
CA GLU A 127 1.63 9.45 -24.70
C GLU A 127 1.45 9.96 -23.27
N LEU A 128 1.25 11.27 -23.09
CA LEU A 128 1.06 11.86 -21.76
C LEU A 128 -0.28 11.42 -21.14
N THR A 129 -1.33 11.25 -21.94
CA THR A 129 -2.63 10.72 -21.48
C THR A 129 -2.50 9.27 -21.02
N ASP A 130 -1.80 8.44 -21.80
CA ASP A 130 -1.60 7.03 -21.46
C ASP A 130 -0.87 6.88 -20.12
N PHE A 131 0.24 7.62 -19.93
CA PHE A 131 0.95 7.66 -18.65
C PHE A 131 0.05 8.13 -17.50
N TYR A 132 -0.61 9.28 -17.66
CA TYR A 132 -1.40 9.87 -16.58
C TYR A 132 -2.56 8.97 -16.16
N THR A 133 -3.28 8.38 -17.12
CA THR A 133 -4.41 7.50 -16.83
C THR A 133 -3.98 6.19 -16.17
N LYS A 134 -2.85 5.60 -16.58
CA LYS A 134 -2.27 4.42 -15.92
C LYS A 134 -1.81 4.72 -14.50
N ALA A 135 -1.13 5.84 -14.27
CA ALA A 135 -0.72 6.26 -12.94
C ALA A 135 -1.92 6.48 -12.01
N MET A 136 -2.96 7.17 -12.49
CA MET A 136 -4.19 7.39 -11.72
C MET A 136 -4.92 6.08 -11.44
N LYS A 137 -4.95 5.15 -12.40
CA LYS A 137 -5.53 3.82 -12.20
C LYS A 137 -4.81 3.04 -11.12
N HIS A 138 -3.46 3.03 -11.12
CA HIS A 138 -2.66 2.41 -10.06
C HIS A 138 -3.03 2.95 -8.68
N ILE A 139 -3.11 4.28 -8.54
CA ILE A 139 -3.48 4.92 -7.27
C ILE A 139 -4.88 4.49 -6.82
N GLN A 140 -5.86 4.54 -7.71
CA GLN A 140 -7.25 4.20 -7.40
C GLN A 140 -7.42 2.73 -7.02
N ASP A 141 -6.83 1.81 -7.80
CA ASP A 141 -6.89 0.38 -7.54
C ASP A 141 -6.22 0.05 -6.20
N THR A 142 -5.08 0.68 -5.90
CA THR A 142 -4.35 0.50 -4.63
C THR A 142 -5.14 1.02 -3.43
N LEU A 143 -5.76 2.20 -3.54
CA LEU A 143 -6.64 2.74 -2.51
C LEU A 143 -7.85 1.84 -2.26
N ALA A 144 -8.48 1.34 -3.33
CA ALA A 144 -9.64 0.46 -3.24
C ALA A 144 -9.29 -0.86 -2.53
N ASP A 145 -8.12 -1.46 -2.83
CA ASP A 145 -7.65 -2.65 -2.12
C ASP A 145 -7.36 -2.35 -0.65
N GLY A 146 -6.74 -1.20 -0.35
CA GLY A 146 -6.51 -0.73 1.01
C GLY A 146 -7.80 -0.55 1.81
N TRP A 147 -8.85 0.01 1.21
CA TRP A 147 -10.17 0.12 1.82
C TRP A 147 -10.79 -1.25 2.08
N ARG A 148 -10.80 -2.12 1.07
CA ARG A 148 -11.33 -3.49 1.19
C ARG A 148 -10.67 -4.27 2.34
N LYS A 149 -9.34 -4.15 2.49
CA LYS A 149 -8.58 -4.79 3.59
C LYS A 149 -8.95 -4.23 4.97
N LYS A 150 -9.22 -2.92 5.06
CA LYS A 150 -9.66 -2.28 6.31
C LYS A 150 -11.11 -2.59 6.65
N ASP A 151 -11.98 -2.67 5.65
CA ASP A 151 -13.41 -2.96 5.82
C ASP A 151 -13.65 -4.44 6.19
N ALA A 152 -12.71 -5.33 5.82
CA ALA A 152 -12.70 -6.73 6.23
C ALA A 152 -12.33 -6.95 7.71
N PHE A 153 -11.93 -5.90 8.45
CA PHE A 153 -11.65 -6.02 9.88
C PHE A 153 -12.93 -6.28 10.66
N ASP A 154 -13.01 -7.44 11.31
CA ASP A 154 -14.05 -7.76 12.28
C ASP A 154 -13.45 -7.83 13.71
N PRO A 155 -13.90 -7.01 14.67
CA PRO A 155 -13.44 -7.12 16.05
C PRO A 155 -13.80 -8.46 16.72
N GLU A 156 -14.80 -9.18 16.23
CA GLU A 156 -15.20 -10.49 16.78
C GLU A 156 -14.10 -11.56 16.59
N ASP A 157 -13.34 -11.47 15.51
CA ASP A 157 -12.18 -12.33 15.21
C ASP A 157 -11.08 -12.24 16.28
N TYR A 158 -11.09 -11.16 17.06
CA TYR A 158 -10.10 -10.85 18.10
C TYR A 158 -10.69 -10.99 19.51
N ARG A 159 -11.77 -11.75 19.68
CA ARG A 159 -12.24 -12.17 20.99
C ARG A 159 -11.44 -13.35 21.53
N VAL A 160 -11.41 -13.44 22.86
CA VAL A 160 -10.82 -14.58 23.57
C VAL A 160 -12.00 -15.32 24.17
N GLU A 161 -12.15 -16.60 23.81
CA GLU A 161 -13.12 -17.51 24.43
C GLU A 161 -12.86 -17.69 25.94
#